data_AF-A0A158S0M6-F1
#
_entry.id   AF-A0A158S0M6-F1
#
_cell.length_a   1.000
_cell.length_b   1.000
_cell.length_c   1.000
_cell.angle_alpha   90.00
_cell.angle_beta   90.00
_cell.angle_gamma   90.00
#
_symmetry.space_group_name_H-M   'P 1'
#
loop_
_entity.id
_entity.type
_entity.pdbx_description
1 polymer ?
#
loop_
_entity_poly.entity_id
_entity_poly.type
_entity_poly.pdbx_seq_one_letter_code
_entity_poly.pdbx_strand_id
1 'polypeptide(L)'
;MPMGKQERSGVRWASRIFLALYAFALLIFLIGTFGWFGQETDPLSGVFLIPLGLPWNLLGDRLGLAGVAVGLLSPAINAGILIWLAKRRRAT
;
A
#
# COMPACT_ATOMS: atom_id res chain seq x y z
N MET A 1 -11.72 -11.27 -25.37
CA MET A 1 -13.04 -10.91 -24.81
C MET A 1 -12.93 -9.52 -24.20
N PRO A 2 -13.58 -8.48 -24.74
CA PRO A 2 -13.51 -7.13 -24.21
C PRO A 2 -14.26 -7.04 -22.87
N MET A 3 -13.64 -6.40 -21.86
CA MET A 3 -14.23 -6.25 -20.53
C MET A 3 -15.36 -5.21 -20.48
N GLY A 4 -16.28 -5.42 -19.54
CA GLY A 4 -17.41 -4.53 -19.31
C GLY A 4 -17.00 -3.17 -18.73
N LYS A 5 -17.79 -2.13 -19.02
CA LYS A 5 -17.60 -0.76 -18.48
C LYS A 5 -17.55 -0.75 -16.94
N GLN A 6 -18.27 -1.67 -16.29
CA GLN A 6 -18.31 -1.87 -14.84
C GLN A 6 -16.94 -2.28 -14.27
N GLU A 7 -16.25 -3.23 -14.92
CA GLU A 7 -14.96 -3.78 -14.48
C GLU A 7 -13.83 -2.75 -14.59
N ARG A 8 -13.86 -1.93 -15.65
CA ARG A 8 -12.96 -0.77 -15.78
C ARG A 8 -13.16 0.24 -14.65
N SER A 9 -14.40 0.41 -14.19
CA SER A 9 -14.69 1.29 -13.07
C SER A 9 -14.16 0.73 -11.75
N GLY A 10 -14.34 -0.57 -11.50
CA GLY A 10 -13.89 -1.23 -10.27
C GLY A 10 -12.40 -1.09 -10.00
N VAL A 11 -11.54 -1.36 -10.99
CA VAL A 11 -10.07 -1.28 -10.81
C VAL A 11 -9.61 0.14 -10.48
N ARG A 12 -10.26 1.17 -11.05
CA ARG A 12 -9.94 2.57 -10.74
C ARG A 12 -10.30 2.92 -9.30
N TRP A 13 -11.48 2.49 -8.86
CA TRP A 13 -11.90 2.69 -7.47
C TRP A 13 -11.00 1.94 -6.50
N ALA A 14 -10.68 0.67 -6.78
CA ALA A 14 -9.73 -0.12 -5.99
C ALA A 14 -8.37 0.58 -5.87
N SER A 15 -7.83 1.11 -6.98
CA SER A 15 -6.56 1.84 -6.98
C SER A 15 -6.61 3.09 -6.08
N ARG A 16 -7.70 3.86 -6.15
CA ARG A 16 -7.89 5.08 -5.35
C ARG A 16 -8.04 4.78 -3.86
N ILE A 17 -8.87 3.80 -3.53
CA ILE A 17 -9.08 3.36 -2.14
C ILE A 17 -7.77 2.84 -1.55
N PHE A 18 -7.05 2.01 -2.30
CA PHE A 18 -5.75 1.50 -1.87
C PHE A 18 -4.73 2.61 -1.62
N LEU A 19 -4.62 3.58 -2.53
CA LEU A 19 -3.74 4.74 -2.34
C LEU A 19 -4.12 5.58 -1.11
N ALA A 20 -5.42 5.78 -0.87
CA ALA A 20 -5.89 6.50 0.30
C ALA A 20 -5.54 5.77 1.60
N LEU A 21 -5.78 4.45 1.65
CA LEU A 21 -5.42 3.61 2.80
C LEU A 21 -3.90 3.61 3.03
N TYR A 22 -3.11 3.49 1.96
CA TYR A 22 -1.66 3.50 2.06
C TYR A 22 -1.12 4.85 2.55
N ALA A 23 -1.61 5.97 2.00
CA ALA A 23 -1.24 7.30 2.46
C ALA A 23 -1.62 7.52 3.94
N PHE A 24 -2.79 7.04 4.35
CA PHE A 24 -3.23 7.12 5.74
C PHE A 24 -2.36 6.27 6.68
N ALA A 25 -2.01 5.05 6.28
CA ALA A 25 -1.08 4.20 7.04
C ALA A 25 0.32 4.83 7.16
N LEU A 26 0.82 5.48 6.09
CA LEU A 26 2.07 6.24 6.16
C LEU A 26 1.97 7.42 7.11
N LEU A 27 0.85 8.15 7.09
CA LEU A 27 0.64 9.26 8.01
C LEU A 27 0.66 8.79 9.48
N ILE A 28 -0.05 7.70 9.79
CA ILE A 28 -0.04 7.09 11.13
C ILE A 28 1.39 6.66 11.51
N PHE A 29 2.10 5.99 10.61
CA PHE A 29 3.48 5.57 10.83
C PHE A 29 4.39 6.77 11.14
N LEU A 30 4.28 7.87 10.38
CA LEU A 30 5.10 9.06 10.59
C LEU A 30 4.76 9.76 11.92
N ILE A 31 3.46 9.88 12.25
CA ILE A 31 3.03 10.46 13.53
C ILE A 31 3.56 9.61 14.69
N GLY A 32 3.38 8.28 14.64
CA GLY A 32 3.86 7.38 15.68
C GLY A 32 5.38 7.29 15.78
N THR A 33 6.09 7.37 14.65
CA THR A 33 7.57 7.31 14.65
C THR A 33 8.20 8.60 15.17
N PHE A 34 7.68 9.75 14.76
CA PHE A 34 8.28 11.05 15.05
C PHE A 34 7.61 11.85 16.18
N GLY A 35 6.52 11.32 16.75
CA GLY A 35 5.77 12.00 17.81
C GLY A 35 5.15 13.32 17.36
N TRP A 36 4.70 13.39 16.10
CA TRP A 36 4.06 14.61 15.58
C TRP A 36 2.84 14.98 16.43
N PHE A 37 2.59 16.29 16.54
CA PHE A 37 1.49 16.85 17.33
C PHE A 37 1.58 16.59 18.84
N GLY A 38 2.78 16.30 19.36
CA GLY A 38 2.99 16.02 20.78
C GLY A 38 2.53 14.63 21.20
N GLN A 39 2.30 13.72 20.24
CA GLN A 39 1.99 12.33 20.51
C GLN A 39 3.23 11.60 21.06
N GLU A 40 3.04 10.69 22.01
CA GLU A 40 4.09 9.72 22.37
C GLU A 40 4.45 8.85 21.17
N THR A 41 5.75 8.53 21.05
CA THR A 41 6.23 7.69 19.95
C THR A 41 5.75 6.25 20.13
N ASP A 42 5.20 5.67 19.08
CA ASP A 42 4.66 4.32 19.06
C ASP A 42 5.46 3.42 18.08
N PRO A 43 6.25 2.45 18.59
CA PRO A 43 7.02 1.52 17.76
C PRO A 43 6.13 0.57 16.94
N LEU A 44 4.85 0.41 17.29
CA LEU A 44 3.90 -0.43 16.54
C LEU A 44 3.10 0.34 15.50
N SER A 45 3.31 1.65 15.35
CA SER A 45 2.60 2.46 14.34
C SER A 45 2.73 1.95 12.89
N GLY A 46 3.79 1.17 12.59
CA GLY A 46 3.99 0.54 11.28
C GLY A 46 3.10 -0.67 10.98
N VAL A 47 2.34 -1.21 11.95
CA VAL A 47 1.52 -2.43 11.73
C VAL A 47 0.46 -2.27 10.63
N PHE A 48 -0.02 -1.04 10.39
CA PHE A 48 -1.00 -0.75 9.35
C PHE A 48 -0.45 -0.90 7.93
N LEU A 49 0.88 -0.87 7.75
CA LEU A 49 1.54 -1.12 6.47
C LEU A 49 1.63 -2.62 6.15
N ILE A 50 1.62 -3.49 7.17
CA ILE A 50 1.79 -4.94 7.02
C ILE A 50 0.72 -5.56 6.10
N PRO A 51 -0.60 -5.40 6.36
CA PRO A 51 -1.63 -6.01 5.51
C PRO A 51 -1.65 -5.41 4.11
N LEU A 52 -1.36 -4.11 3.96
CA LEU A 52 -1.31 -3.45 2.66
C LEU A 52 -0.11 -3.89 1.81
N GLY A 53 0.96 -4.39 2.45
CA GLY A 53 2.17 -4.87 1.77
C GLY A 53 2.19 -6.36 1.48
N LEU A 54 1.14 -7.11 1.82
CA LEU A 54 1.07 -8.53 1.43
C LEU A 54 0.97 -8.68 -0.11
N PRO A 55 1.56 -9.74 -0.70
CA PRO A 55 2.35 -10.79 -0.08
C PRO A 55 3.85 -10.44 0.08
N TRP A 56 4.29 -9.26 -0.38
CA TRP A 56 5.70 -8.88 -0.46
C TRP A 56 6.39 -8.85 0.90
N ASN A 57 5.68 -8.44 1.95
CA ASN A 57 6.19 -8.54 3.33
C ASN A 57 6.58 -9.97 3.70
N LEU A 58 5.71 -10.96 3.42
CA LEU A 58 6.01 -12.37 3.69
C LEU A 58 7.21 -12.87 2.87
N LEU A 59 7.38 -12.37 1.65
CA LEU A 59 8.53 -12.71 0.83
C LEU A 59 9.81 -12.10 1.42
N GLY A 60 9.77 -10.83 1.82
CA GLY A 60 10.88 -10.15 2.49
C GLY A 60 11.30 -10.88 3.77
N ASP A 61 10.34 -11.29 4.59
CA ASP A 61 10.59 -12.08 5.81
C ASP A 61 11.31 -13.40 5.50
N ARG A 62 10.83 -14.14 4.49
CA ARG A 62 11.44 -15.42 4.08
C ARG A 62 12.84 -15.27 3.49
N LEU A 63 13.14 -14.13 2.89
CA LEU A 63 14.44 -13.83 2.30
C LEU A 63 15.42 -13.18 3.30
N GLY A 64 15.01 -12.98 4.55
CA GLY A 64 15.83 -12.29 5.56
C GLY A 64 16.01 -10.79 5.26
N LEU A 65 15.10 -10.20 4.47
CA LEU A 65 15.10 -8.79 4.09
C LEU A 65 14.12 -7.96 4.95
N ALA A 66 13.52 -8.57 5.97
CA ALA A 66 12.57 -7.90 6.86
C ALA A 66 13.17 -6.60 7.43
N GLY A 67 12.37 -5.53 7.41
CA GLY A 67 12.79 -4.24 7.92
C GLY A 67 11.87 -3.12 7.48
N VAL A 68 12.10 -1.92 8.04
CA VAL A 68 11.27 -0.73 7.79
C VAL A 68 11.18 -0.43 6.29
N ALA A 69 12.29 -0.54 5.56
CA ALA A 69 12.30 -0.31 4.12
C ALA A 69 11.37 -1.27 3.36
N VAL A 70 11.39 -2.57 3.69
CA VAL A 70 10.49 -3.55 3.06
C VAL A 70 9.04 -3.29 3.45
N GLY A 71 8.76 -2.99 4.73
CA GLY A 71 7.42 -2.63 5.19
C GLY A 71 6.83 -1.42 4.47
N LEU A 72 7.66 -0.40 4.16
CA LEU A 72 7.27 0.79 3.40
C LEU A 72 7.12 0.50 1.91
N LEU A 73 8.03 -0.26 1.30
CA LEU A 73 8.04 -0.46 -0.15
C LEU A 73 7.01 -1.51 -0.61
N SER A 74 6.67 -2.47 0.23
CA SER A 74 5.73 -3.55 -0.09
C SER A 74 4.34 -3.04 -0.52
N PRO A 75 3.66 -2.13 0.21
CA PRO A 75 2.42 -1.52 -0.26
C PRO A 75 2.60 -0.72 -1.56
N ALA A 76 3.77 -0.08 -1.76
CA ALA A 76 4.04 0.66 -2.99
C ALA A 76 4.08 -0.24 -4.23
N ILE A 77 4.57 -1.49 -4.10
CA ILE A 77 4.50 -2.49 -5.17
C ILE A 77 3.05 -2.77 -5.56
N ASN A 78 2.17 -3.01 -4.57
CA ASN A 78 0.75 -3.23 -4.80
C ASN A 78 0.06 -2.03 -5.46
N ALA A 79 0.35 -0.82 -4.99
CA ALA A 79 -0.14 0.41 -5.63
C ALA A 79 0.31 0.52 -7.09
N GLY A 80 1.58 0.21 -7.38
CA GLY A 80 2.13 0.17 -8.74
C GLY A 80 1.38 -0.80 -9.65
N ILE A 81 1.10 -2.02 -9.17
CA ILE A 81 0.34 -3.03 -9.90
C ILE A 81 -1.09 -2.55 -10.21
N LEU A 82 -1.80 -2.00 -9.22
CA LEU A 82 -3.17 -1.51 -9.40
C LEU A 82 -3.22 -0.35 -10.41
N ILE A 83 -2.29 0.61 -10.31
CA ILE A 83 -2.19 1.74 -11.24
C ILE A 83 -1.87 1.24 -12.66
N TRP A 84 -0.97 0.27 -12.80
CA TRP A 84 -0.62 -0.31 -14.08
C TRP A 84 -1.82 -1.05 -14.72
N LEU A 85 -2.55 -1.84 -13.95
CA LEU A 85 -3.79 -2.49 -14.39
C LEU A 85 -4.84 -1.45 -14.81
N ALA A 86 -5.01 -0.38 -14.03
CA ALA A 86 -5.93 0.70 -14.34
C ALA A 86 -5.53 1.45 -15.64
N LYS A 87 -4.23 1.65 -15.88
CA LYS A 87 -3.69 2.27 -17.10
C LYS A 87 -3.91 1.39 -18.32
N ARG A 88 -3.55 0.09 -18.25
CA ARG A 88 -3.73 -0.85 -19.38
C ARG A 88 -5.18 -0.94 -19.83
N ARG A 89 -6.13 -0.96 -18.88
CA ARG A 89 -7.57 -1.02 -19.16
C ARG A 89 -8.17 0.27 -19.73
N ARG A 90 -7.41 1.37 -19.84
CA ARG A 90 -7.82 2.58 -20.56
C ARG A 90 -7.38 2.60 -22.02
N ALA A 91 -6.31 1.86 -22.35
CA ALA A 91 -5.70 1.84 -23.68
C ALA A 91 -6.31 0.78 -24.62
N THR A 92 -7.10 -0.14 -24.08
CA THR A 92 -7.93 -1.15 -24.77
C THR A 92 -9.40 -0.83 -24.63
#